data_AF-A0A930XSZ9-F1
#
_entry.id   AF-A0A930XSZ9-F1
#
_cell.length_a   1.000
_cell.length_b   1.000
_cell.length_c   1.000
_cell.angle_alpha   90.00
_cell.angle_beta   90.00
_cell.angle_gamma   90.00
#
_symmetry.space_group_name_H-M   'P 1'
#
loop_
_entity.id
_entity.type
_entity.pdbx_description
1 polymer ?
#
loop_
_entity_poly.entity_id
_entity_poly.type
_entity_poly.pdbx_seq_one_letter_code
_entity_poly.pdbx_strand_id
1 'polypeptide(L)'
;MLPQGQALSNKGSCSTLHPSDYDSWEHDVLVEKVVTAESDVRYPVCVKAKRAGPPEDCGGTWGYEAVLEAIQDPEILSTSHS
;
A
#
# COMPACT_ATOMS: atom_id res chain seq x y z
N MET A 1 9.75 10.31 32.70
CA MET A 1 8.83 9.20 33.03
C MET A 1 7.51 9.53 32.36
N LEU A 2 7.24 9.00 31.16
CA LEU A 2 5.99 9.25 30.44
C LEU A 2 4.95 8.21 30.87
N PRO A 3 3.67 8.61 31.07
CA PRO A 3 2.65 7.71 31.58
C PRO A 3 2.28 6.66 30.51
N GLN A 4 2.17 5.42 30.97
CA GLN A 4 1.67 4.28 30.21
C GLN A 4 0.16 4.44 29.98
N GLY A 5 -0.28 4.28 28.74
CA GLY A 5 -1.70 4.09 28.41
C GLY A 5 -2.39 5.30 27.79
N GLN A 6 -2.12 5.55 26.50
CA GLN A 6 -3.09 6.22 25.65
C GLN A 6 -3.10 5.52 24.29
N ALA A 7 -4.26 4.99 23.91
CA ALA A 7 -4.47 4.48 22.55
C ALA A 7 -4.43 5.67 21.59
N LEU A 8 -3.38 5.76 20.79
CA LEU A 8 -3.26 6.75 19.72
C LEU A 8 -3.94 6.19 18.48
N SER A 9 -5.27 6.32 18.39
CA SER A 9 -5.99 6.03 17.15
C SER A 9 -5.83 7.19 16.17
N ASN A 10 -4.62 7.37 15.64
CA ASN A 10 -4.40 8.27 14.51
C ASN A 10 -4.49 7.43 13.23
N LYS A 11 -5.69 7.38 12.65
CA LYS A 11 -5.84 6.95 11.25
C LYS A 11 -5.34 8.10 10.39
N GLY A 12 -4.21 7.90 9.71
CA GLY A 12 -3.71 8.85 8.72
C GLY A 12 -3.91 8.26 7.33
N SER A 13 -4.47 9.04 6.40
CA SER A 13 -4.35 8.75 4.98
C SER A 13 -3.03 9.33 4.49
N CYS A 14 -2.22 8.52 3.79
CA CYS A 14 -1.00 8.99 3.15
C CYS A 14 -1.18 8.88 1.63
N SER A 15 -1.16 10.02 0.96
CA SER A 15 -1.22 10.13 -0.49
C SER A 15 0.11 10.68 -0.98
N THR A 16 0.86 9.92 -1.77
CA THR A 16 2.08 10.41 -2.43
C THR A 16 1.70 11.17 -3.69
N LEU A 17 1.78 12.50 -3.65
CA LEU A 17 1.57 13.36 -4.82
C LEU A 17 2.88 13.48 -5.61
N HIS A 18 3.13 12.57 -6.56
CA HIS A 18 4.11 12.79 -7.63
C HIS A 18 3.35 13.15 -8.93
N PRO A 19 3.69 14.25 -9.63
CA PRO A 19 2.83 14.81 -10.69
C PRO A 19 2.66 13.96 -11.97
N SER A 20 3.40 12.85 -12.15
CA SER A 20 3.39 12.06 -13.38
C SER A 20 2.82 10.64 -13.26
N ASP A 21 2.63 10.11 -12.04
CA ASP A 21 2.40 8.66 -11.81
C ASP A 21 1.10 8.43 -11.00
N TYR A 22 0.09 9.29 -11.23
CA TYR A 22 -1.04 9.46 -10.33
C TYR A 22 -2.14 8.40 -10.50
N ASP A 23 -1.79 7.14 -10.26
CA ASP A 23 -2.71 6.02 -10.07
C ASP A 23 -3.66 6.20 -8.86
N SER A 24 -3.48 7.29 -8.10
CA SER A 24 -4.36 7.68 -6.99
C SER A 24 -4.54 6.59 -5.93
N TRP A 25 -3.50 5.78 -5.69
CA TRP A 25 -3.53 4.76 -4.65
C TRP A 25 -3.72 5.41 -3.27
N GLU A 26 -4.73 4.94 -2.55
CA GLU A 26 -4.99 5.37 -1.18
C GLU A 26 -4.42 4.32 -0.21
N HIS A 27 -3.69 4.78 0.80
CA HIS A 27 -3.14 3.93 1.85
C HIS A 27 -3.64 4.36 3.22
N ASP A 28 -4.28 3.42 3.91
CA ASP A 28 -4.63 3.55 5.31
C ASP A 28 -3.42 3.20 6.19
N VAL A 29 -2.94 4.17 6.96
CA VAL A 29 -1.87 3.95 7.93
C VAL A 29 -2.45 3.97 9.34
N LEU A 30 -2.37 2.82 10.02
CA LEU A 30 -2.79 2.63 11.41
C LEU A 30 -1.58 2.36 12.30
N VAL A 31 -1.41 3.17 13.35
CA VAL A 31 -0.42 2.90 14.40
C VAL A 31 -1.03 1.89 15.39
N GLU A 32 -0.68 0.61 15.22
CA GLU A 32 -1.19 -0.45 16.10
C GLU A 32 -0.55 -0.44 17.49
N LYS A 33 0.75 -0.12 17.57
CA LYS A 33 1.52 -0.10 18.81
C LYS A 33 2.72 0.85 18.72
N VAL A 34 2.99 1.57 19.80
CA VAL A 34 4.24 2.32 19.98
C VAL A 34 5.10 1.58 21.00
N VAL A 35 6.35 1.29 20.63
CA VAL A 35 7.33 0.60 21.48
C VAL A 35 8.64 1.37 21.50
N THR A 36 9.47 1.12 22.51
CA THR A 36 10.85 1.59 22.50
C THR A 36 11.61 0.91 21.36
N ALA A 37 12.42 1.68 20.61
CA ALA A 37 13.25 1.13 19.55
C ALA A 37 14.39 0.29 20.16
N GLU A 38 14.67 -0.87 19.56
CA GLU A 38 15.78 -1.73 19.96
C GLU A 38 17.10 -1.17 19.40
N SER A 39 18.16 -1.15 20.22
CA SER A 39 19.44 -0.49 19.89
C SER A 39 20.18 -1.09 18.69
N ASP A 40 20.01 -2.38 18.46
CA ASP A 40 20.79 -3.14 17.47
C ASP A 40 19.98 -3.51 16.22
N VAL A 41 18.80 -2.93 16.05
CA VAL A 41 17.94 -3.17 14.89
C VAL A 41 17.98 -1.96 13.95
N ARG A 42 18.27 -2.22 12.67
CA ARG A 42 18.14 -1.22 11.61
C ARG A 42 16.69 -1.19 11.12
N TYR A 43 16.00 -0.07 11.32
CA TYR A 43 14.63 0.17 10.88
C TYR A 43 14.58 0.91 9.53
N PRO A 44 13.46 0.85 8.77
CA PRO A 44 12.24 0.08 9.03
C PRO A 44 12.40 -1.42 8.77
N VAL A 45 11.60 -2.24 9.45
CA VAL A 45 11.56 -3.71 9.25
C VAL A 45 10.14 -4.13 8.90
N CYS A 46 9.96 -4.81 7.76
CA CYS A 46 8.68 -5.44 7.42
C CYS A 46 8.56 -6.75 8.20
N VAL A 47 7.76 -6.75 9.25
CA VAL A 47 7.54 -7.94 10.10
C VAL A 47 6.47 -8.88 9.54
N LYS A 48 5.58 -8.37 8.67
CA LYS A 48 4.49 -9.12 8.05
C LYS A 48 3.97 -8.39 6.81
N ALA A 49 3.65 -9.15 5.77
CA ALA A 49 2.93 -8.67 4.60
C ALA A 49 1.98 -9.77 4.10
N LYS A 50 0.97 -9.41 3.31
CA LYS A 50 0.08 -10.35 2.63
C LYS A 50 -0.29 -9.80 1.25
N ARG A 51 -0.32 -10.68 0.24
CA ARG A 51 -0.50 -10.37 -1.19
C ARG A 51 0.70 -9.60 -1.77
N ALA A 52 0.80 -9.61 -3.10
CA ALA A 52 1.69 -8.70 -3.81
C ALA A 52 1.09 -7.29 -3.82
N GLY A 53 1.94 -6.26 -3.93
CA GLY A 53 1.48 -4.91 -4.24
C GLY A 53 0.93 -4.84 -5.67
N PRO A 54 0.09 -3.84 -5.98
CA PRO A 54 -0.30 -3.58 -7.36
C PRO A 54 0.95 -3.30 -8.23
N PRO A 55 0.95 -3.70 -9.51
CA PRO A 55 2.00 -3.30 -10.44
C PRO A 55 2.11 -1.77 -10.52
N GLU A 56 3.31 -1.27 -10.73
CA GLU A 56 3.55 0.14 -11.02
C GLU A 56 2.81 0.55 -12.30
N ASP A 57 2.30 1.78 -12.34
CA ASP A 57 1.59 2.38 -13.48
C ASP A 57 0.42 1.53 -14.03
N CYS A 58 -0.25 0.79 -13.16
CA CYS A 58 -1.37 -0.05 -13.60
C CYS A 58 -2.68 0.71 -13.77
N GLY A 59 -2.72 2.04 -13.55
CA GLY A 59 -3.91 2.85 -13.74
C GLY A 59 -4.79 2.94 -12.50
N GLY A 60 -4.21 2.72 -11.31
CA GLY A 60 -4.92 2.77 -10.04
C GLY A 60 -5.83 1.58 -9.80
N THR A 61 -6.81 1.75 -8.91
CA THR A 61 -7.72 0.66 -8.51
C THR A 61 -8.41 -0.01 -9.71
N TRP A 62 -8.87 0.79 -10.68
CA TRP A 62 -9.59 0.29 -11.86
C TRP A 62 -8.69 -0.47 -12.81
N GLY A 63 -7.48 0.03 -13.07
CA GLY A 63 -6.57 -0.66 -13.97
C GLY A 63 -5.92 -1.89 -13.33
N TYR A 64 -5.75 -1.91 -12.00
CA TYR A 64 -5.39 -3.14 -11.28
C TYR A 64 -6.47 -4.22 -11.38
N GLU A 65 -7.76 -3.86 -11.29
CA GLU A 65 -8.86 -4.80 -11.51
C GLU A 65 -8.80 -5.40 -12.93
N ALA A 66 -8.58 -4.58 -13.95
CA ALA A 66 -8.41 -5.05 -15.32
C ALA A 66 -7.20 -5.99 -15.48
N VAL A 67 -6.07 -5.71 -14.79
CA VAL A 67 -4.92 -6.63 -14.76
C VAL A 67 -5.28 -7.96 -14.11
N LEU A 68 -6.03 -7.95 -13.00
CA LEU A 68 -6.48 -9.19 -12.35
C LEU A 68 -7.43 -10.02 -13.21
N GLU A 69 -8.30 -9.37 -13.98
CA GLU A 69 -9.15 -10.04 -14.97
C GLU A 69 -8.30 -10.66 -16.09
N ALA A 70 -7.38 -9.89 -16.69
CA ALA A 70 -6.51 -10.33 -17.76
C ALA A 70 -5.58 -11.50 -17.38
N ILE A 71 -5.18 -11.58 -16.10
CA ILE A 71 -4.42 -12.73 -15.58
C ILE A 71 -5.31 -13.99 -15.49
N GLN A 72 -6.61 -13.83 -15.21
CA GLN A 72 -7.55 -14.95 -15.13
C GLN A 72 -8.04 -15.42 -16.51
N ASP A 73 -8.15 -14.50 -17.46
CA ASP A 73 -8.46 -14.77 -18.85
C ASP A 73 -7.52 -13.98 -19.80
N PRO A 74 -6.52 -14.63 -20.40
CA PRO A 74 -5.54 -13.94 -21.24
C PRO A 74 -6.10 -13.48 -22.60
N GLU A 75 -7.30 -13.91 -23.02
CA GLU A 75 -7.90 -13.42 -24.27
C GLU A 75 -8.27 -11.93 -24.19
N ILE A 76 -8.51 -11.42 -22.97
CA ILE A 76 -8.89 -10.01 -22.72
C ILE A 76 -7.74 -9.03 -23.01
N LEU A 77 -6.48 -9.50 -22.94
CA LEU A 77 -5.29 -8.70 -23.26
C LEU A 77 -5.19 -8.36 -24.76
N SER A 78 -5.89 -9.10 -25.63
CA SER A 78 -5.85 -8.89 -27.09
C SER A 78 -6.80 -7.80 -27.59
N THR A 79 -7.82 -7.43 -26.80
CA THR A 79 -8.94 -6.58 -27.25
C THR A 79 -8.78 -5.10 -26.90
N SER A 80 -7.79 -4.72 -26.09
CA SER A 80 -7.57 -3.35 -25.60
C SER A 80 -6.60 -2.52 -26.44
N HIS A 81 -6.00 -3.12 -27.48
CA HIS A 81 -5.17 -2.41 -28.47
C HIS A 81 -5.86 -2.46 -29.83
N SER A 82 -6.87 -1.61 -30.02
CA SER A 82 -7.43 -1.25 -31.32
C SER A 82 -7.84 0.22 -31.33
#